data_AF-A0A433VJD4-F1
#
_entry.id   AF-A0A433VJD4-F1
#
_cell.length_a   1.000
_cell.length_b   1.000
_cell.length_c   1.000
_cell.angle_alpha   90.00
_cell.angle_beta   90.00
_cell.angle_gamma   90.00
#
_symmetry.space_group_name_H-M   'P 1'
#
loop_
_entity.id
_entity.type
_entity.pdbx_description
1 polymer ?
#
loop_
_entity_poly.entity_id
_entity_poly.type
_entity_poly.pdbx_seq_one_letter_code
_entity_poly.pdbx_strand_id
1 'polypeptide(L)'
;MTAQIQRFDNNVFVPPLESGDRLTRQEFERRYSAMPYVKKAELIEGVVYVASPLRFNSHGKPHGNLIIWLGAYKVSTPGVELGDNVTVRLDSDNMNLSLMSRY
;
A
#
# COMPACT_ATOMS: atom_id res chain seq x y z
N MET A 1 21.71 -52.02 6.07
CA MET A 1 21.57 -50.95 5.06
C MET A 1 20.09 -50.66 4.89
N THR A 2 19.61 -49.56 5.46
CA THR A 2 18.26 -49.01 5.17
C THR A 2 18.33 -47.53 5.49
N ALA A 3 18.33 -46.70 4.45
CA ALA A 3 18.42 -45.26 4.53
C ALA A 3 17.15 -44.68 5.16
N GLN A 4 17.30 -43.92 6.26
CA GLN A 4 16.22 -43.10 6.77
C GLN A 4 16.13 -41.84 5.91
N ILE A 5 14.96 -41.67 5.27
CA ILE A 5 14.59 -40.44 4.57
C ILE A 5 14.50 -39.34 5.63
N GLN A 6 15.53 -38.51 5.69
CA GLN A 6 15.55 -37.30 6.48
C GLN A 6 14.53 -36.34 5.88
N ARG A 7 13.36 -36.26 6.51
CA ARG A 7 12.34 -35.27 6.17
C ARG A 7 12.98 -33.90 6.38
N PHE A 8 13.17 -33.15 5.30
CA PHE A 8 13.62 -31.78 5.39
C PHE A 8 12.54 -30.99 6.13
N ASP A 9 12.80 -30.68 7.40
CA ASP A 9 12.09 -29.66 8.14
C ASP A 9 12.44 -28.31 7.49
N ASN A 10 11.78 -28.03 6.37
CA ASN A 10 11.78 -26.75 5.71
C ASN A 10 10.98 -25.79 6.59
N ASN A 11 11.59 -25.29 7.66
CA ASN A 11 11.19 -24.03 8.25
C ASN A 11 11.50 -22.94 7.22
N VAL A 12 10.64 -22.85 6.19
CA VAL A 12 10.80 -21.91 5.08
C VAL A 12 10.66 -20.52 5.69
N PHE A 13 11.79 -19.87 5.95
CA PHE A 13 11.82 -18.45 6.22
C PHE A 13 11.11 -17.75 5.06
N VAL A 14 9.91 -17.24 5.30
CA VAL A 14 9.12 -16.50 4.32
C VAL A 14 9.60 -15.05 4.39
N PRO A 15 10.28 -14.52 3.35
CA PRO A 15 10.73 -13.13 3.39
C PRO A 15 9.52 -12.20 3.55
N PRO A 16 9.63 -11.12 4.34
CA PRO A 16 8.57 -10.15 4.46
C PRO A 16 8.27 -9.51 3.10
N LEU A 17 7.04 -9.03 2.93
CA LEU A 17 6.68 -8.16 1.82
C LEU A 17 7.32 -6.79 2.05
N GLU A 18 8.07 -6.31 1.06
CA GLU A 18 8.60 -4.94 1.06
C GLU A 18 8.00 -4.14 -0.09
N SER A 19 7.73 -2.84 0.14
CA SER A 19 7.26 -1.97 -0.92
C SER A 19 8.32 -1.84 -2.01
N GLY A 20 7.95 -2.14 -3.25
CA GLY A 20 8.86 -2.19 -4.40
C GLY A 20 9.27 -3.60 -4.83
N ASP A 21 8.98 -4.64 -4.03
CA ASP A 21 9.23 -6.03 -4.43
C ASP A 21 8.48 -6.37 -5.71
N ARG A 22 9.13 -7.10 -6.62
CA ARG A 22 8.50 -7.64 -7.83
C ARG A 22 8.14 -9.10 -7.64
N LEU A 23 6.86 -9.37 -7.40
CA LEU A 23 6.37 -10.71 -7.08
C LEU A 23 5.27 -11.17 -8.05
N THR A 24 5.22 -12.48 -8.26
CA THR A 24 4.03 -13.11 -8.83
C THR A 24 2.91 -13.11 -7.80
N ARG A 25 1.66 -13.21 -8.29
CA ARG A 25 0.48 -13.29 -7.42
C ARG A 25 0.58 -14.41 -6.38
N GLN A 26 1.04 -15.60 -6.78
CA GLN A 26 1.16 -16.75 -5.88
C GLN A 26 2.18 -16.51 -4.76
N GLU A 27 3.33 -15.90 -5.09
CA GLU A 27 4.35 -15.59 -4.09
C GLU A 27 3.90 -14.46 -3.15
N PHE A 28 3.18 -13.46 -3.67
CA PHE A 28 2.55 -12.42 -2.86
C PHE A 28 1.54 -13.00 -1.87
N GLU A 29 0.62 -13.85 -2.33
CA GLU A 29 -0.40 -14.48 -1.48
C GLU A 29 0.25 -15.33 -0.37
N ARG A 30 1.26 -16.14 -0.71
CA ARG A 30 2.01 -16.96 0.25
C ARG A 30 2.68 -16.10 1.33
N ARG A 31 3.34 -15.01 0.94
CA ARG A 31 4.02 -14.09 1.88
C ARG A 31 3.01 -13.31 2.72
N TYR A 32 1.92 -12.84 2.10
CA TYR A 32 0.87 -12.09 2.79
C TYR A 32 0.20 -12.94 3.88
N SER A 33 -0.14 -14.19 3.60
CA SER A 33 -0.71 -15.12 4.59
C SER A 33 0.23 -15.41 5.77
N ALA A 34 1.55 -15.28 5.57
CA ALA A 34 2.54 -15.45 6.63
C ALA A 34 2.76 -14.18 7.49
N MET A 35 2.12 -13.05 7.15
CA MET A 35 2.30 -11.75 7.83
C MET A 35 0.99 -11.24 8.46
N PRO A 36 0.47 -11.87 9.52
CA PRO A 36 -0.80 -11.48 10.15
C PRO A 36 -0.80 -10.06 10.76
N TYR A 37 0.38 -9.45 10.91
CA TYR A 37 0.56 -8.09 11.43
C TYR A 37 0.48 -7.00 10.36
N VAL A 38 0.55 -7.35 9.07
CA VAL A 38 0.40 -6.39 7.98
C VAL A 38 -1.08 -6.09 7.77
N LYS A 39 -1.49 -4.86 8.08
CA LYS A 39 -2.90 -4.46 8.01
C LYS A 39 -3.41 -4.31 6.57
N LYS A 40 -2.51 -3.97 5.65
CA LYS A 40 -2.84 -3.78 4.23
C LYS A 40 -1.57 -3.84 3.38
N ALA A 41 -1.59 -4.69 2.36
CA ALA A 41 -0.61 -4.69 1.27
C ALA A 41 -1.34 -4.93 -0.06
N GLU A 42 -0.85 -4.34 -1.14
CA GLU A 42 -1.41 -4.41 -2.48
C GLU A 42 -0.35 -4.90 -3.47
N LEU A 43 -0.77 -5.66 -4.48
CA LEU A 43 0.08 -6.06 -5.61
C LEU A 43 -0.49 -5.37 -6.86
N ILE A 44 0.24 -4.40 -7.40
CA ILE A 44 -0.17 -3.61 -8.57
C ILE A 44 0.88 -3.84 -9.66
N GLU A 45 0.45 -4.43 -10.79
CA GLU A 45 1.33 -4.77 -11.93
C GLU A 45 2.58 -5.57 -11.55
N GLY A 46 2.44 -6.46 -10.56
CA GLY A 46 3.55 -7.27 -10.05
C GLY A 46 4.46 -6.55 -9.06
N VAL A 47 4.18 -5.29 -8.71
CA VAL A 47 4.91 -4.52 -7.69
C VAL A 47 4.12 -4.52 -6.38
N VAL A 48 4.80 -4.86 -5.29
CA VAL A 48 4.24 -4.88 -3.94
C VAL A 48 4.23 -3.47 -3.36
N TYR A 49 3.11 -3.12 -2.72
CA TYR A 49 2.96 -1.91 -1.92
C TYR A 49 2.46 -2.31 -0.53
N VAL A 50 3.32 -2.26 0.47
CA VAL A 50 2.91 -2.45 1.86
C VAL A 50 2.52 -1.09 2.42
N ALA A 51 1.26 -0.96 2.85
CA ALA A 51 0.82 0.25 3.50
C ALA A 51 1.56 0.37 4.84
N SER A 52 2.50 1.31 4.94
CA SER A 52 3.06 1.67 6.23
C SER A 52 1.91 2.14 7.13
N PRO A 53 1.80 1.68 8.38
CA PRO A 53 0.83 2.24 9.31
C PRO A 53 1.07 3.76 9.35
N LEU A 54 0.09 4.54 8.90
CA LEU A 54 0.14 6.00 8.95
C LEU A 54 0.19 6.39 10.44
N ARG A 55 1.40 6.54 10.98
CA ARG A 55 1.60 6.88 12.38
C ARG A 55 1.06 8.30 12.59
N PHE A 56 0.22 8.47 13.60
CA PHE A 56 -0.41 9.76 13.89
C PHE A 56 0.63 10.87 14.04
N ASN A 57 1.70 10.65 14.80
CA ASN A 57 2.68 11.71 15.06
C ASN A 57 3.58 12.05 13.87
N SER A 58 4.00 11.08 13.07
CA SER A 58 4.96 11.31 11.97
C SER A 58 4.30 11.59 10.62
N HIS A 59 2.99 11.32 10.48
CA HIS A 59 2.27 11.54 9.23
C HIS A 59 0.92 12.22 9.46
N GLY A 60 0.03 11.65 10.28
CA GLY A 60 -1.33 12.17 10.45
C GLY A 60 -1.41 13.60 10.98
N LYS A 61 -0.57 13.94 11.96
CA LYS A 61 -0.50 15.27 12.58
C LYS A 61 0.13 16.31 11.64
N PRO A 62 1.29 16.06 11.01
CA PRO A 62 1.81 16.93 9.95
C PRO A 62 0.82 17.13 8.79
N HIS A 63 0.17 16.04 8.32
CA HIS A 63 -0.85 16.07 7.26
C HIS A 63 -2.03 16.96 7.65
N GLY A 64 -2.60 16.74 8.84
CA GLY A 64 -3.71 17.55 9.36
C GLY A 64 -3.36 19.04 9.47
N ASN A 65 -2.16 19.37 9.96
CA ASN A 65 -1.71 20.76 10.02
C ASN A 65 -1.62 21.40 8.62
N LEU A 66 -1.14 20.65 7.62
CA LEU A 66 -1.03 21.13 6.25
C LEU A 66 -2.41 21.34 5.60
N ILE A 67 -3.34 20.40 5.81
CA ILE A 67 -4.73 20.53 5.36
C ILE A 67 -5.41 21.73 6.00
N ILE A 68 -5.18 22.01 7.29
CA ILE A 68 -5.72 23.19 7.97
C ILE A 68 -5.18 24.48 7.34
N TRP A 69 -3.87 24.55 7.09
CA TRP A 69 -3.25 25.72 6.46
C TRP A 69 -3.80 25.96 5.04
N LEU A 70 -3.90 24.92 4.22
CA LEU A 70 -4.50 25.00 2.89
C LEU A 70 -5.99 25.35 2.94
N GLY A 71 -6.71 24.84 3.93
CA GLY A 71 -8.12 25.15 4.18
C GLY A 71 -8.33 26.63 4.50
N ALA A 72 -7.47 27.20 5.35
CA ALA A 72 -7.50 28.63 5.65
C ALA A 72 -7.23 29.48 4.38
N TYR A 73 -6.23 29.08 3.59
CA TYR A 73 -5.94 29.75 2.32
C TYR A 73 -7.12 29.70 1.33
N LYS A 74 -7.76 28.52 1.19
CA LYS A 74 -8.94 28.32 0.35
C LYS A 74 -10.10 29.24 0.78
N VAL A 75 -10.40 29.32 2.08
CA VAL A 75 -11.46 30.19 2.60
C VAL A 75 -11.21 31.67 2.25
N SER A 76 -9.94 32.09 2.25
CA SER A 76 -9.56 33.47 1.92
C SER A 76 -9.43 33.76 0.43
N THR A 77 -9.52 32.75 -0.45
CA THR A 77 -9.23 32.90 -1.89
C THR A 77 -10.36 32.33 -2.76
N PRO A 78 -11.34 33.15 -3.18
CA PRO A 78 -12.43 32.70 -4.04
C PRO A 78 -11.92 32.03 -5.33
N GLY A 79 -12.52 30.90 -5.70
CA GLY A 79 -12.14 30.13 -6.89
C GLY A 79 -11.05 29.07 -6.67
N VAL A 80 -10.48 28.96 -5.45
CA VAL A 80 -9.54 27.89 -5.10
C VAL A 80 -10.31 26.69 -4.53
N GLU A 81 -9.99 25.50 -5.04
CA GLU A 81 -10.51 24.22 -4.55
C GLU A 81 -9.44 23.47 -3.74
N LEU A 82 -9.89 22.66 -2.78
CA LEU A 82 -9.02 21.82 -1.93
C LEU A 82 -9.64 20.43 -1.84
N GLY A 83 -8.85 19.41 -2.17
CA GLY A 83 -9.18 18.00 -2.02
C GLY A 83 -8.08 17.26 -1.26
N ASP A 84 -8.47 16.40 -0.31
CA ASP A 84 -7.55 15.68 0.58
C ASP A 84 -7.29 14.24 0.10
N ASN A 85 -8.36 13.48 -0.17
CA ASN A 85 -8.29 12.09 -0.66
C ASN A 85 -9.18 11.89 -1.89
N VAL A 86 -9.07 12.79 -2.86
CA VAL A 86 -9.88 12.74 -4.08
C VAL A 86 -9.01 12.38 -5.27
N THR A 87 -9.57 11.59 -6.18
CA THR A 87 -8.93 11.30 -7.46
C THR A 87 -9.35 12.39 -8.44
N VAL A 88 -8.39 13.17 -8.92
CA VAL A 88 -8.60 14.18 -9.97
C VAL A 88 -7.96 13.66 -11.25
N ARG A 89 -8.73 13.64 -12.33
CA ARG A 89 -8.24 13.30 -13.66
C ARG A 89 -7.63 14.56 -14.28
N LEU A 90 -6.31 14.58 -14.44
CA LEU A 90 -5.56 15.77 -14.89
C LEU A 90 -5.43 15.84 -16.43
N ASP A 91 -5.47 14.69 -17.13
CA ASP A 91 -5.47 14.58 -18.60
C ASP A 91 -6.04 13.20 -19.06
N SER A 92 -5.98 12.90 -20.36
CA SER A 92 -6.47 11.63 -20.93
C SER A 92 -5.62 10.41 -20.59
N ASP A 93 -4.36 10.59 -20.21
CA ASP A 93 -3.34 9.54 -20.08
C ASP A 93 -3.03 9.20 -18.60
N ASN A 94 -3.36 10.10 -17.67
CA ASN A 94 -3.21 9.89 -16.24
C ASN A 94 -4.54 9.43 -15.60
N MET A 95 -4.75 8.12 -15.59
CA MET A 95 -5.78 7.47 -14.77
C MET A 95 -5.16 6.33 -13.94
N ASN A 96 -5.12 6.49 -12.62
CA ASN A 96 -4.71 5.42 -11.71
C ASN A 96 -5.87 4.40 -11.56
N LEU A 97 -5.57 3.12 -11.81
CA LEU A 97 -6.51 2.00 -11.96
C LEU A 97 -7.13 1.47 -10.66
N SER A 98 -7.48 2.30 -9.67
CA SER A 98 -8.05 1.81 -8.41
C SER A 98 -9.55 1.43 -8.46
N LEU A 99 -10.22 1.53 -9.61
CA LEU A 99 -11.67 1.24 -9.73
C LEU A 99 -12.05 0.36 -10.92
N MET A 100 -11.35 -0.75 -11.15
CA MET A 100 -11.85 -1.84 -12.01
C MET A 100 -12.37 -3.07 -11.24
N SER A 101 -12.81 -2.88 -9.98
CA SER A 101 -13.55 -3.92 -9.26
C SER A 101 -14.70 -3.33 -8.44
N ARG A 102 -15.73 -2.85 -9.14
CA ARG A 102 -17.12 -2.80 -8.66
C ARG A 102 -18.06 -2.46 -9.82
N TYR A 103 -18.28 -3.45 -10.67
CA TYR A 103 -19.60 -3.78 -11.22
C TYR A 103 -19.86 -5.25 -10.92
#